data_AF-A0A9Q0UMJ4-F1
#
_entry.id   AF-A0A9Q0UMJ4-F1
#
_cell.length_a   1.000
_cell.length_b   1.000
_cell.length_c   1.000
_cell.angle_alpha   90.00
_cell.angle_beta   90.00
_cell.angle_gamma   90.00
#
_symmetry.space_group_name_H-M   'P 1'
#
loop_
_entity.id
_entity.type
_entity.pdbx_description
1 polymer ?
#
loop_
_entity_poly.entity_id
_entity_poly.type
_entity_poly.pdbx_seq_one_letter_code
_entity_poly.pdbx_strand_id
1 'polypeptide(L)'
;MKILLLPGGVLAALLLLILPAFYTPFAHASPSVLSEWNAPKPRHLPLLKSALQRPTSNEKQTDLWTPLDDQGWRPCDESSKPPLSLPEKSEGYLQVFLDGGLNQQRMGICDAVAVAKILNATLVIPHFEVNPVWQDSSSFMDIFDVDHFINVLKDDISIVKELPDDFSWSTREYYAIAIRATRIKMAPVHASANWYLENVSPVLQSYGYCCGFPILSPPVL
;
A
#
# COMPACT_ATOMS: atom_id res chain seq x y z
N MET A 1 -60.65 31.46 -57.11
CA MET A 1 -59.81 30.35 -57.60
C MET A 1 -59.79 29.28 -56.53
N LYS A 2 -60.28 28.07 -56.83
CA LYS A 2 -60.39 26.93 -55.91
C LYS A 2 -58.98 26.38 -55.63
N ILE A 3 -58.58 26.24 -54.36
CA ILE A 3 -57.42 25.45 -53.96
C ILE A 3 -57.96 24.13 -53.42
N LEU A 4 -57.77 23.08 -54.22
CA LEU A 4 -58.10 21.70 -53.86
C LEU A 4 -56.97 21.17 -52.97
N LEU A 5 -57.27 20.95 -51.69
CA LEU A 5 -56.43 20.18 -50.78
C LEU A 5 -56.44 18.71 -51.23
N LEU A 6 -55.27 18.19 -51.61
CA LEU A 6 -55.01 16.75 -51.75
C LEU A 6 -54.10 16.29 -50.60
N PRO A 7 -54.30 15.06 -50.08
CA PRO A 7 -53.89 14.69 -48.73
C PRO A 7 -52.42 14.26 -48.68
N GLY A 8 -51.70 14.77 -47.67
CA GLY A 8 -50.30 14.46 -47.35
C GLY A 8 -50.04 13.04 -46.84
N GLY A 9 -50.69 12.02 -47.43
CA GLY A 9 -50.54 10.62 -47.07
C GLY A 9 -49.61 9.82 -48.01
N VAL A 10 -49.31 10.32 -49.21
CA VAL A 10 -48.57 9.53 -50.21
C VAL A 10 -47.05 9.79 -50.20
N LEU A 11 -46.59 10.92 -49.65
CA LEU A 11 -45.17 11.21 -49.48
C LEU A 11 -44.55 10.56 -48.23
N ALA A 12 -45.36 10.19 -47.23
CA ALA A 12 -44.88 9.47 -46.05
C ALA A 12 -44.73 7.95 -46.29
N ALA A 13 -45.46 7.39 -47.25
CA ALA A 13 -45.41 5.96 -47.57
C ALA A 13 -44.18 5.56 -48.40
N LEU A 14 -43.55 6.49 -49.12
CA LEU A 14 -42.32 6.21 -49.88
C LEU A 14 -41.05 6.25 -49.02
N LEU A 15 -41.09 6.91 -47.85
CA LEU A 15 -39.93 7.01 -46.96
C LEU A 15 -39.76 5.80 -46.02
N LEU A 16 -40.79 4.95 -45.90
CA LEU A 16 -40.76 3.72 -45.09
C LEU A 16 -40.37 2.46 -45.88
N LEU A 17 -40.16 2.55 -47.19
CA LEU A 17 -39.68 1.43 -48.02
C LEU A 17 -38.17 1.43 -48.25
N ILE A 18 -37.43 2.38 -47.64
CA ILE A 18 -35.96 2.50 -47.72
C ILE A 18 -35.25 2.22 -46.37
N LEU A 19 -35.97 1.70 -45.38
CA LEU A 19 -35.38 1.18 -44.14
C LEU A 19 -35.98 -0.21 -43.86
N PRO A 20 -35.27 -1.26 -44.28
CA PRO A 20 -34.51 -1.98 -43.26
C PRO A 20 -33.15 -2.40 -43.80
N ALA A 21 -32.19 -1.46 -43.81
CA ALA A 21 -30.79 -1.77 -44.10
C ALA A 21 -29.83 -1.42 -42.96
N PHE A 22 -30.32 -1.10 -41.75
CA PHE A 22 -29.44 -0.73 -40.63
C PHE A 22 -29.79 -1.34 -39.27
N TYR A 23 -30.72 -2.30 -39.21
CA TYR A 23 -30.95 -3.09 -37.99
C TYR A 23 -30.92 -4.58 -38.28
N THR A 24 -29.73 -5.06 -38.65
CA THR A 24 -29.32 -6.43 -38.43
C THR A 24 -28.06 -6.40 -37.57
N PRO A 25 -28.10 -6.82 -36.29
CA PRO A 25 -26.89 -7.23 -35.60
C PRO A 25 -26.58 -8.66 -36.05
N PHE A 26 -26.35 -8.85 -37.35
CA PHE A 26 -25.65 -10.06 -37.80
C PHE A 26 -24.17 -9.76 -37.65
N ALA A 27 -23.67 -10.19 -36.50
CA ALA A 27 -22.26 -10.36 -36.21
C ALA A 27 -21.58 -11.08 -37.39
N HIS A 28 -20.92 -10.29 -38.24
CA HIS A 28 -19.83 -10.74 -39.09
C HIS A 28 -18.52 -10.19 -38.53
N ALA A 29 -18.30 -10.39 -37.24
CA ALA A 29 -16.98 -10.85 -36.84
C ALA A 29 -17.04 -12.37 -37.03
N SER A 30 -16.52 -12.86 -38.15
CA SER A 30 -16.09 -14.26 -38.19
C SER A 30 -15.18 -14.44 -36.97
N PRO A 31 -15.49 -15.30 -35.98
CA PRO A 31 -14.48 -15.66 -35.04
C PRO A 31 -13.50 -16.47 -35.88
N SER A 32 -12.33 -15.92 -36.15
CA SER A 32 -11.17 -16.75 -36.40
C SER A 32 -10.94 -17.55 -35.11
N VAL A 33 -11.65 -18.68 -34.96
CA VAL A 33 -11.59 -19.54 -33.77
C VAL A 33 -10.18 -20.10 -33.56
N LEU A 34 -9.21 -19.84 -34.46
CA LEU A 34 -7.85 -20.37 -34.37
C LEU A 34 -6.75 -19.43 -34.93
N SER A 35 -6.71 -18.13 -34.64
CA SER A 35 -5.53 -17.35 -35.09
C SER A 35 -4.93 -16.27 -34.18
N GLU A 36 -5.30 -16.16 -32.90
CA GLU A 36 -4.55 -15.28 -32.00
C GLU A 36 -4.26 -15.92 -30.64
N TRP A 37 -3.87 -17.20 -30.66
CA TRP A 37 -2.99 -17.69 -29.60
C TRP A 37 -1.59 -17.09 -29.80
N ASN A 38 -1.40 -15.88 -29.30
CA ASN A 38 -0.06 -15.35 -29.06
C ASN A 38 0.55 -16.15 -27.92
N ALA A 39 1.11 -17.33 -28.23
CA ALA A 39 1.96 -18.03 -27.28
C ALA A 39 3.00 -17.01 -26.78
N PRO A 40 3.14 -16.81 -25.45
CA PRO A 40 4.10 -15.86 -24.92
C PRO A 40 5.47 -16.18 -25.52
N LYS A 41 5.97 -15.32 -26.41
CA LYS A 41 7.30 -15.52 -26.99
C LYS A 41 8.29 -15.31 -25.86
N PRO A 42 9.09 -16.32 -25.49
CA PRO A 42 10.10 -16.14 -24.46
C PRO A 42 11.06 -15.05 -24.95
N ARG A 43 11.04 -13.88 -24.29
CA ARG A 43 11.93 -12.75 -24.63
C ARG A 43 13.42 -13.13 -24.57
N HIS A 44 13.73 -14.20 -23.86
CA HIS A 44 15.08 -14.70 -23.65
C HIS A 44 15.22 -16.18 -24.03
N LEU A 45 14.82 -16.53 -25.27
CA LEU A 45 15.02 -17.88 -25.84
C LEU A 45 16.44 -18.44 -25.65
N PRO A 46 17.52 -17.63 -25.79
CA PRO A 46 18.88 -18.09 -25.52
C PRO A 46 19.07 -18.52 -24.06
N LEU A 47 18.57 -17.74 -23.09
CA LEU A 47 18.67 -18.07 -21.66
C LEU A 47 17.85 -19.31 -21.31
N LEU A 48 16.64 -19.43 -21.86
CA LEU A 48 15.79 -20.60 -21.69
C LEU A 48 16.45 -21.85 -22.27
N LYS A 49 17.03 -21.76 -23.47
CA LYS A 49 17.76 -22.86 -24.10
C LYS A 49 19.00 -23.24 -23.28
N SER A 50 19.75 -22.26 -22.78
CA SER A 50 20.89 -22.48 -21.89
C SER A 50 20.51 -23.09 -20.55
N ALA A 51 19.31 -22.79 -20.03
CA ALA A 51 18.79 -23.41 -18.81
C ALA A 51 18.36 -24.85 -19.04
N LEU A 52 17.64 -25.13 -20.15
CA LEU A 52 17.16 -26.47 -20.51
C LEU A 52 18.29 -27.42 -20.93
N GLN A 53 19.35 -26.90 -21.55
CA GLN A 53 20.53 -27.68 -21.96
C GLN A 53 21.52 -27.88 -20.81
N ARG A 54 21.33 -27.21 -19.67
CA ARG A 54 22.18 -27.43 -18.50
C ARG A 54 21.79 -28.78 -17.91
N PRO A 55 22.67 -29.79 -17.89
CA PRO A 55 22.40 -30.99 -17.11
C PRO A 55 22.40 -30.58 -15.64
N THR A 56 21.22 -30.43 -15.06
CA THR A 56 21.05 -30.41 -13.61
C THR A 56 21.09 -31.86 -13.16
N SER A 57 22.23 -32.32 -12.65
CA SER A 57 22.23 -33.56 -11.89
C SER A 57 21.28 -33.37 -10.69
N ASN A 58 20.54 -34.41 -10.31
CA ASN A 58 19.64 -34.34 -9.14
C ASN A 58 20.36 -33.89 -7.85
N GLU A 59 21.67 -34.16 -7.73
CA GLU A 59 22.53 -33.66 -6.65
C GLU A 59 22.66 -32.13 -6.64
N LYS A 60 22.73 -31.48 -7.81
CA LYS A 60 22.87 -30.01 -7.90
C LYS A 60 21.57 -29.27 -7.61
N GLN A 61 20.43 -29.93 -7.81
CA GLN A 61 19.13 -29.36 -7.50
C GLN A 61 18.80 -29.46 -6.01
N THR A 62 19.31 -30.49 -5.32
CA THR A 62 19.14 -30.65 -3.86
C THR A 62 20.00 -29.64 -3.09
N ASP A 63 21.25 -29.40 -3.52
CA ASP A 63 22.18 -28.42 -2.94
C ASP A 63 21.78 -26.94 -3.15
N LEU A 64 20.91 -26.64 -4.14
CA LEU A 64 20.40 -25.27 -4.33
C LEU A 64 19.37 -24.88 -3.25
N TRP A 65 18.63 -25.87 -2.75
CA TRP A 65 17.55 -25.69 -1.79
C TRP A 65 17.93 -26.16 -0.38
N THR A 66 19.18 -26.59 -0.17
CA THR A 66 19.68 -26.81 1.17
C THR A 66 19.68 -25.49 1.92
N PRO A 67 19.18 -25.47 3.17
CA PRO A 67 19.32 -24.30 4.03
C PRO A 67 20.80 -23.90 4.08
N LEU A 68 21.07 -22.60 3.93
CA LEU A 68 22.40 -22.08 4.20
C LEU A 68 22.77 -22.39 5.66
N ASP A 69 24.06 -22.61 5.92
CA ASP A 69 24.56 -22.72 7.29
C ASP A 69 23.98 -21.58 8.12
N ASP A 70 23.46 -21.94 9.29
CA ASP A 70 22.92 -21.01 10.27
C ASP A 70 24.08 -20.12 10.74
N GLN A 71 24.27 -18.97 10.10
CA GLN A 71 25.33 -17.99 10.42
C GLN A 71 25.12 -17.33 11.81
N GLY A 72 24.77 -18.10 12.83
CA GLY A 72 24.31 -17.63 14.13
C GLY A 72 22.85 -17.16 14.14
N TRP A 73 22.10 -17.37 13.05
CA TRP A 73 20.67 -17.05 12.98
C TRP A 73 19.89 -18.00 13.86
N ARG A 74 19.48 -17.52 15.03
CA ARG A 74 18.55 -18.23 15.92
C ARG A 74 17.11 -17.88 15.55
N PRO A 75 16.17 -18.84 15.60
CA PRO A 75 14.76 -18.52 15.56
C PRO A 75 14.45 -17.42 16.58
N CYS A 76 13.54 -16.51 16.23
CA CYS A 76 12.88 -15.67 17.23
C CYS A 76 12.01 -16.60 18.07
N ASP A 77 12.63 -17.34 18.97
CA ASP A 77 11.93 -18.16 19.95
C ASP A 77 11.03 -17.22 20.75
N GLU A 78 9.80 -17.66 21.02
CA GLU A 78 8.89 -16.90 21.85
C GLU A 78 9.65 -16.50 23.11
N SER A 79 9.72 -15.19 23.37
CA SER A 79 10.43 -14.70 24.53
C SER A 79 9.86 -15.43 25.73
N SER A 80 10.67 -16.24 26.41
CA SER A 80 10.30 -16.90 27.68
C SER A 80 10.06 -15.90 28.83
N LYS A 81 10.05 -14.60 28.50
CA LYS A 81 9.58 -13.54 29.38
C LYS A 81 8.05 -13.55 29.33
N PRO A 82 7.38 -13.51 30.49
CA PRO A 82 5.93 -13.29 30.52
C PRO A 82 5.61 -12.05 29.67
N PRO A 83 4.45 -12.01 28.98
CA PRO A 83 4.06 -10.84 28.20
C PRO A 83 4.24 -9.62 29.09
N LEU A 84 5.16 -8.75 28.68
CA LEU A 84 5.39 -7.52 29.41
C LEU A 84 4.07 -6.76 29.28
N SER A 85 3.29 -6.72 30.36
CA SER A 85 2.06 -5.95 30.38
C SER A 85 2.41 -4.54 29.92
N LEU A 86 1.68 -4.03 28.93
CA LEU A 86 1.85 -2.67 28.47
C LEU A 86 1.91 -1.74 29.68
N PRO A 87 2.89 -0.82 29.76
CA PRO A 87 2.94 0.16 30.82
C PRO A 87 1.60 0.87 30.94
N GLU A 88 1.12 1.04 32.17
CA GLU A 88 -0.20 1.63 32.44
C GLU A 88 -0.33 3.06 31.87
N LYS A 89 0.79 3.72 31.60
CA LYS A 89 0.88 5.04 31.00
C LYS A 89 1.80 5.04 29.78
N SER A 90 1.30 5.57 28.66
CA SER A 90 2.10 5.83 27.46
C SER A 90 2.90 7.13 27.59
N GLU A 91 4.06 7.19 26.94
CA GLU A 91 4.96 8.34 26.92
C GLU A 91 4.51 9.47 25.97
N GLY A 92 3.42 9.28 25.20
CA GLY A 92 2.85 10.28 24.31
C GLY A 92 2.24 9.69 23.05
N TYR A 93 1.87 10.54 22.10
CA TYR A 93 1.26 10.15 20.82
C TYR A 93 2.24 10.23 19.66
N LEU A 94 2.33 9.15 18.89
CA LEU A 94 3.09 9.07 17.65
C LEU A 94 2.14 9.11 16.45
N GLN A 95 2.17 10.19 15.67
CA GLN A 95 1.46 10.28 14.40
C GLN A 95 2.42 10.05 13.24
N VAL A 96 2.00 9.27 12.25
CA VAL A 96 2.83 9.00 11.07
C VAL A 96 2.09 9.36 9.79
N PHE A 97 2.78 10.05 8.89
CA PHE A 97 2.30 10.35 7.55
C PHE A 97 3.10 9.48 6.58
N LEU A 98 2.42 8.61 5.85
CA LEU A 98 3.05 7.64 4.96
C LEU A 98 2.80 8.04 3.51
N ASP A 99 3.89 8.35 2.80
CA ASP A 99 3.91 8.63 1.38
C ASP A 99 4.28 7.37 0.56
N GLY A 100 4.38 7.55 -0.76
CA GLY A 100 4.77 6.46 -1.66
C GLY A 100 3.60 5.62 -2.15
N GLY A 101 3.90 4.46 -2.71
CA GLY A 101 2.88 3.48 -3.14
C GLY A 101 2.49 2.53 -2.01
N LEU A 102 1.40 1.77 -2.19
CA LEU A 102 0.89 0.84 -1.16
C LEU A 102 1.97 -0.10 -0.58
N ASN A 103 2.90 -0.58 -1.42
CA ASN A 103 3.97 -1.46 -0.94
C ASN A 103 5.00 -0.75 -0.04
N GLN A 104 5.23 0.56 -0.25
CA GLN A 104 6.07 1.39 0.61
C GLN A 104 5.34 1.77 1.89
N GLN A 105 4.05 2.12 1.79
CA GLN A 105 3.21 2.38 2.95
C GLN A 105 3.13 1.17 3.87
N ARG A 106 3.03 -0.05 3.33
CA ARG A 106 3.07 -1.29 4.13
C ARG A 106 4.34 -1.42 4.97
N MET A 107 5.50 -1.07 4.41
CA MET A 107 6.75 -1.05 5.17
C MET A 107 6.71 0.05 6.23
N GLY A 108 6.26 1.25 5.89
CA GLY A 108 6.13 2.36 6.83
C GLY A 108 5.18 2.08 8.00
N ILE A 109 4.12 1.28 7.80
CA ILE A 109 3.24 0.82 8.89
C ILE A 109 4.02 -0.07 9.87
N CYS A 110 4.79 -1.04 9.35
CA CYS A 110 5.63 -1.90 10.20
C CYS A 110 6.63 -1.07 11.00
N ASP A 111 7.26 -0.10 10.35
CA ASP A 111 8.24 0.80 10.97
C ASP A 111 7.58 1.63 12.08
N ALA A 112 6.37 2.14 11.85
CA ALA A 112 5.60 2.89 12.84
C ALA A 112 5.26 2.05 14.09
N VAL A 113 4.83 0.80 13.89
CA VAL A 113 4.52 -0.13 14.98
C VAL A 113 5.77 -0.43 15.80
N ALA A 114 6.90 -0.69 15.13
CA ALA A 114 8.17 -0.95 15.80
C ALA A 114 8.65 0.26 16.62
N VAL A 115 8.60 1.46 16.04
CA VAL A 115 9.00 2.71 16.72
C VAL A 115 8.07 3.00 17.91
N ALA A 116 6.76 2.82 17.76
CA ALA A 116 5.81 2.98 18.86
C ALA A 116 6.15 2.06 20.04
N LYS A 117 6.51 0.80 19.75
CA LYS A 117 6.93 -0.17 20.77
C LYS A 117 8.24 0.20 21.45
N ILE A 118 9.24 0.64 20.69
CA ILE A 118 10.54 1.10 21.22
C ILE A 118 10.35 2.28 22.19
N LEU A 119 9.44 3.20 21.87
CA LEU A 119 9.21 4.44 22.61
C LEU A 119 8.12 4.35 23.68
N ASN A 120 7.43 3.20 23.81
CA ASN A 120 6.23 3.06 24.63
C ASN A 120 5.18 4.17 24.32
N ALA A 121 5.05 4.51 23.02
CA ALA A 121 4.17 5.56 22.53
C ALA A 121 2.84 4.97 22.06
N THR A 122 1.78 5.77 22.16
CA THR A 122 0.48 5.45 21.58
C THR A 122 0.52 5.80 20.10
N LEU A 123 0.40 4.79 19.24
CA LEU A 123 0.36 4.99 17.80
C LEU A 123 -1.02 5.50 17.39
N VAL A 124 -1.05 6.61 16.66
CA VAL A 124 -2.26 7.04 15.96
C VAL A 124 -2.32 6.30 14.62
N ILE A 125 -3.52 5.89 14.19
CA ILE A 125 -3.71 5.24 12.89
C ILE A 125 -2.95 6.00 11.79
N PRO A 126 -2.09 5.31 11.00
CA PRO A 126 -1.28 5.96 9.98
C PRO A 126 -2.11 6.74 8.97
N HIS A 127 -1.64 7.95 8.62
CA HIS A 127 -2.28 8.77 7.60
C HIS A 127 -1.58 8.55 6.26
N PHE A 128 -2.32 8.10 5.23
CA PHE A 128 -1.77 7.97 3.88
C PHE A 128 -1.78 9.30 3.15
N GLU A 129 -0.66 9.64 2.52
CA GLU A 129 -0.59 10.78 1.65
C GLU A 129 -1.05 10.43 0.24
N VAL A 130 -1.76 11.40 -0.38
CA VAL A 130 -2.19 11.26 -1.77
C VAL A 130 -0.96 11.22 -2.66
N ASN A 131 -0.77 10.10 -3.34
CA ASN A 131 0.34 9.92 -4.25
C ASN A 131 0.03 10.61 -5.60
N PRO A 132 0.89 11.53 -6.10
CA PRO A 132 0.62 12.24 -7.35
C PRO A 132 0.65 11.36 -8.60
N VAL A 133 1.29 10.17 -8.53
CA VAL A 133 1.39 9.21 -9.64
C VAL A 133 0.14 8.35 -9.74
N TRP A 134 -0.30 7.77 -8.62
CA TRP A 134 -1.45 6.85 -8.59
C TRP A 134 -2.79 7.56 -8.36
N GLN A 135 -2.77 8.82 -7.90
CA GLN A 135 -3.94 9.64 -7.53
C GLN A 135 -4.88 8.94 -6.55
N ASP A 136 -4.33 8.04 -5.74
CA ASP A 136 -5.09 7.33 -4.73
C ASP A 136 -5.30 8.22 -3.51
N SER A 137 -6.56 8.40 -3.13
CA SER A 137 -7.00 9.20 -1.98
C SER A 137 -7.60 8.33 -0.88
N SER A 138 -7.50 7.01 -1.01
CA SER A 138 -7.96 6.06 0.00
C SER A 138 -7.22 6.29 1.32
N SER A 139 -7.98 6.38 2.40
CA SER A 139 -7.46 6.42 3.76
C SER A 139 -6.99 5.04 4.21
N PHE A 140 -6.31 4.97 5.36
CA PHE A 140 -5.94 3.70 5.97
C PHE A 140 -7.16 2.80 6.19
N MET A 141 -8.30 3.39 6.60
CA MET A 141 -9.52 2.65 6.93
C MET A 141 -10.26 2.14 5.70
N ASP A 142 -10.01 2.72 4.53
CA ASP A 142 -10.58 2.26 3.27
C ASP A 142 -9.87 0.99 2.75
N ILE A 143 -8.62 0.77 3.17
CA ILE A 143 -7.77 -0.34 2.70
C ILE A 143 -7.62 -1.44 3.76
N PHE A 144 -7.51 -1.08 5.04
CA PHE A 144 -7.19 -2.00 6.13
C PHE A 144 -8.34 -2.08 7.15
N ASP A 145 -8.56 -3.28 7.68
CA ASP A 145 -9.45 -3.49 8.82
C ASP A 145 -8.78 -2.94 10.10
N VAL A 146 -9.25 -1.76 10.50
CA VAL A 146 -8.73 -1.00 11.65
C VAL A 146 -8.93 -1.75 12.96
N ASP A 147 -10.10 -2.37 13.14
CA ASP A 147 -10.42 -3.05 14.39
C ASP A 147 -9.60 -4.33 14.53
N HIS A 148 -9.38 -5.05 13.43
CA HIS A 148 -8.44 -6.16 13.39
C HIS A 148 -7.00 -5.72 13.69
N PHE A 149 -6.53 -4.63 13.06
CA PHE A 149 -5.20 -4.07 13.28
C PHE A 149 -4.96 -3.72 14.76
N ILE A 150 -5.91 -3.03 15.39
CA ILE A 150 -5.85 -2.69 16.82
C ILE A 150 -5.86 -3.96 17.69
N ASN A 151 -6.78 -4.89 17.42
CA ASN A 151 -6.94 -6.07 18.26
C ASN A 151 -5.74 -7.04 18.18
N VAL A 152 -5.08 -7.14 17.02
CA VAL A 152 -3.88 -7.99 16.85
C VAL A 152 -2.68 -7.41 17.61
N LEU A 153 -2.55 -6.09 17.69
CA LEU A 153 -1.39 -5.42 18.31
C LEU A 153 -1.63 -4.94 19.74
N LYS A 154 -2.82 -5.18 20.31
CA LYS A 154 -3.24 -4.64 21.62
C LYS A 154 -2.34 -5.03 22.80
N ASP A 155 -1.64 -6.16 22.68
CA ASP A 155 -0.74 -6.66 23.73
C ASP A 155 0.71 -6.16 23.51
N ASP A 156 0.99 -5.55 22.35
CA ASP A 156 2.31 -5.06 21.93
C ASP A 156 2.45 -3.55 22.01
N ILE A 157 1.42 -2.80 21.59
CA ILE A 157 1.38 -1.33 21.59
C ILE A 157 -0.04 -0.80 21.82
N SER A 158 -0.14 0.42 22.34
CA SER A 158 -1.41 1.16 22.39
C SER A 158 -1.67 1.86 21.06
N ILE A 159 -2.89 1.73 20.52
CA ILE A 159 -3.29 2.35 19.25
C ILE A 159 -4.60 3.11 19.43
N VAL A 160 -4.67 4.33 18.89
CA VAL A 160 -5.90 5.15 18.83
C VAL A 160 -6.25 5.51 17.39
N LYS A 161 -7.55 5.62 17.10
CA LYS A 161 -8.05 5.93 15.75
C LYS A 161 -7.75 7.37 15.35
N GLU A 162 -7.87 8.30 16.29
CA GLU A 162 -7.70 9.73 16.07
C GLU A 162 -6.86 10.35 17.18
N LEU A 163 -6.28 11.51 16.89
CA LEU A 163 -5.55 12.29 17.89
C LEU A 163 -6.53 12.86 18.94
N PRO A 164 -6.11 12.98 20.21
CA PRO A 164 -6.83 13.79 21.18
C PRO A 164 -7.00 15.24 20.72
N ASP A 165 -8.06 15.90 21.19
CA ASP A 165 -8.43 17.26 20.81
C ASP A 165 -7.28 18.27 21.01
N ASP A 166 -6.48 18.10 22.05
CA ASP A 166 -5.30 18.94 22.36
C ASP A 166 -4.24 18.94 21.23
N PHE A 167 -4.27 17.93 20.37
CA PHE A 167 -3.36 17.75 19.23
C PHE A 167 -4.06 17.83 17.86
N SER A 168 -5.33 18.23 17.82
CA SER A 168 -6.12 18.36 16.59
C SER A 168 -5.53 19.31 15.53
N TRP A 169 -4.66 20.25 15.96
CA TRP A 169 -3.90 21.13 15.08
C TRP A 169 -2.87 20.40 14.19
N SER A 170 -2.55 19.15 14.50
CA SER A 170 -1.52 18.37 13.83
C SER A 170 -2.02 17.77 12.50
N THR A 171 -2.12 18.62 11.48
CA THR A 171 -2.51 18.20 10.12
C THR A 171 -1.34 18.18 9.14
N ARG A 172 -1.54 17.58 7.96
CA ARG A 172 -0.53 17.57 6.90
C ARG A 172 -0.15 18.99 6.47
N GLU A 173 -1.13 19.86 6.33
CA GLU A 173 -1.00 21.26 5.91
C GLU A 173 -0.18 22.05 6.93
N TYR A 174 -0.43 21.82 8.22
CA TYR A 174 0.31 22.45 9.32
C TYR A 174 1.83 22.18 9.23
N TYR A 175 2.21 20.99 8.78
CA TYR A 175 3.62 20.60 8.61
C TYR A 175 4.21 20.89 7.23
N ALA A 176 3.39 21.25 6.24
CA ALA A 176 3.86 21.61 4.90
C ALA A 176 4.53 23.00 4.89
N ILE A 177 4.10 23.90 5.79
CA ILE A 177 4.47 25.31 5.76
C ILE A 177 5.79 25.64 6.49
N ALA A 178 6.21 24.84 7.47
CA ALA A 178 7.37 25.17 8.30
C ALA A 178 7.99 23.93 8.96
N ILE A 179 9.26 24.06 9.35
CA ILE A 179 9.94 23.10 10.22
C ILE A 179 9.39 23.27 11.65
N ARG A 180 9.03 22.16 12.28
CA ARG A 180 8.44 22.12 13.63
C ARG A 180 9.25 21.18 14.50
N ALA A 181 9.45 21.55 15.77
CA ALA A 181 10.17 20.72 16.74
C ALA A 181 9.48 19.37 16.98
N THR A 182 8.15 19.31 16.82
CA THR A 182 7.36 18.07 16.94
C THR A 182 7.44 17.17 15.72
N ARG A 183 8.10 17.61 14.62
CA ARG A 183 8.19 16.83 13.37
C ARG A 183 9.60 16.27 13.17
N ILE A 184 9.73 14.96 13.28
CA ILE A 184 10.96 14.23 12.99
C ILE A 184 10.95 13.79 11.53
N LYS A 185 11.89 14.31 10.73
CA LYS A 185 12.02 14.00 9.29
C LYS A 185 13.21 13.14 8.93
N MET A 186 14.24 13.11 9.78
CA MET A 186 15.58 12.67 9.39
C MET A 186 16.05 11.53 10.30
N ALA A 187 15.27 10.44 10.35
CA ALA A 187 15.79 9.19 10.89
C ALA A 187 16.82 8.62 9.89
N PRO A 188 18.02 8.20 10.34
CA PRO A 188 18.94 7.46 9.49
C PRO A 188 18.29 6.20 8.92
N VAL A 189 18.70 5.80 7.71
CA VAL A 189 18.20 4.58 7.01
C VAL A 189 18.40 3.29 7.84
N HIS A 190 19.28 3.35 8.84
CA HIS A 190 19.56 2.28 9.79
C HIS A 190 19.53 2.77 11.24
N ALA A 191 18.53 3.60 11.56
CA ALA A 191 18.34 4.09 12.92
C ALA A 191 18.25 2.91 13.90
N SER A 192 19.16 2.86 14.87
CA SER A 192 19.08 1.89 15.96
C SER A 192 17.92 2.24 16.89
N ALA A 193 17.45 1.30 17.70
CA ALA A 193 16.46 1.58 18.74
C ALA A 193 16.91 2.73 19.67
N ASN A 194 18.20 2.79 20.01
CA ASN A 194 18.77 3.88 20.82
C ASN A 194 18.67 5.23 20.13
N TRP A 195 18.79 5.30 18.81
CA TRP A 195 18.61 6.56 18.09
C TRP A 195 17.22 7.15 18.35
N TYR A 196 16.17 6.33 18.33
CA TYR A 196 14.81 6.76 18.64
C TYR A 196 14.68 7.21 20.10
N LEU A 197 15.27 6.47 21.04
CA LEU A 197 15.27 6.85 22.46
C LEU A 197 15.98 8.18 22.70
N GLU A 198 17.08 8.46 21.99
CA GLU A 198 17.87 9.69 22.16
C GLU A 198 17.26 10.89 21.44
N ASN A 199 16.58 10.69 20.30
CA ASN A 199 16.16 11.79 19.42
C ASN A 199 14.65 12.02 19.39
N VAL A 200 13.84 11.01 19.68
CA VAL A 200 12.37 11.08 19.61
C VAL A 200 11.73 11.07 21.00
N SER A 201 12.24 10.25 21.92
CA SER A 201 11.74 10.21 23.30
C SER A 201 11.73 11.58 23.98
N PRO A 202 12.76 12.44 23.86
CA PRO A 202 12.73 13.77 24.49
C PRO A 202 11.65 14.68 23.92
N VAL A 203 11.31 14.52 22.63
CA VAL A 203 10.23 15.29 21.98
C VAL A 203 8.88 14.83 22.51
N LEU A 204 8.65 13.52 22.61
CA LEU A 204 7.43 12.96 23.20
C LEU A 204 7.26 13.42 24.66
N GLN A 205 8.33 13.38 25.47
CA GLN A 205 8.25 13.82 26.86
C GLN A 205 8.01 15.33 27.01
N SER A 206 8.53 16.14 26.08
CA SER A 206 8.40 17.60 26.14
C SER A 206 7.03 18.09 25.67
N TYR A 207 6.46 17.46 24.63
CA TYR A 207 5.24 17.93 23.97
C TYR A 207 4.04 17.00 24.16
N GLY A 208 4.24 15.80 24.71
CA GLY A 208 3.24 14.72 24.74
C GLY A 208 2.96 14.11 23.35
N TYR A 209 3.69 14.56 22.33
CA TYR A 209 3.31 14.37 20.94
C TYR A 209 4.52 14.48 19.99
N CYS A 210 4.56 13.61 18.99
CA CYS A 210 5.51 13.67 17.89
C CYS A 210 4.87 13.19 16.58
N CYS A 211 5.23 13.83 15.47
CA CYS A 211 4.93 13.33 14.13
C CYS A 211 6.19 13.03 13.34
N GLY A 212 6.13 12.06 12.44
CA GLY A 212 7.25 11.78 11.56
C GLY A 212 6.98 10.68 10.57
N PHE A 213 7.94 10.47 9.67
CA PHE A 213 7.99 9.26 8.86
C PHE A 213 8.99 8.32 9.56
N PRO A 214 8.53 7.19 10.13
CA PRO A 214 9.44 6.20 10.68
C PRO A 214 10.12 5.49 9.50
N ILE A 215 11.42 5.73 9.30
CA ILE A 215 12.21 4.95 8.34
C ILE A 215 12.93 3.88 9.15
N LEU A 216 12.45 2.65 9.06
CA LEU A 216 13.15 1.41 9.47
C LEU A 216 13.18 0.47 8.26
N SER A 217 13.74 0.88 7.12
CA SER A 217 13.89 -0.05 5.99
C SER A 217 15.32 -0.05 5.42
N PRO A 218 15.93 -1.23 5.21
CA PRO A 218 17.30 -1.38 4.70
C PRO A 218 17.40 -1.07 3.20
N PRO A 219 18.61 -0.93 2.63
CA PRO A 219 18.77 -0.72 1.20
C PRO A 219 18.12 -1.87 0.44
N VAL A 220 17.41 -1.49 -0.62
CA VAL A 220 17.13 -2.36 -1.75
C VAL A 220 18.45 -3.06 -2.14
N LEU A 221 18.40 -4.39 -2.26
CA LEU A 221 19.49 -5.26 -2.72
C LEU A 221 20.24 -4.70 -3.93
#